data_AF-A0A9X2IVR4-F1
#
_entry.id   AF-A0A9X2IVR4-F1
#
_cell.length_a   1.000
_cell.length_b   1.000
_cell.length_c   1.000
_cell.angle_alpha   90.00
_cell.angle_beta   90.00
_cell.angle_gamma   90.00
#
_symmetry.space_group_name_H-M   'P 1'
#
loop_
_entity.id
_entity.type
_entity.pdbx_description
1 polymer ?
#
loop_
_entity_poly.entity_id
_entity_poly.type
_entity_poly.pdbx_seq_one_letter_code
_entity_poly.pdbx_strand_id
1 'polypeptide(L)'
;MHHRLPLLRLSAAMVLITAVGAGYAAAQPDTSTWYVRAGAPAPGNGAADTPFASLAQVEAASRDGDTIVVLPAAGALDGGIALKPRQRLLGDGPAVPSAPPDAALPRITNTTTAHNGDAVVLAPGSEVRNLAIAGARRGGIYGRDAVNAVIAGNDVAGTNSGCADGFMIGPFMIPPGIGIGVAMPPLPDLIALNNGWAAVMTDFATTTGTITIANNSVRDTACGDGIDIRGSGTSDITARVSGNALRNINLGVGKLSVLAMGIQATDTARLRAVLDGNSQLDIASPDISPINEIADSEGIFVNALGRADLTVDIANNTFRGGGGNFSANGLEYVTTSGTPTSRVTVTDSSFDTVVGDLIENYNLSTQGARQSLTLTNVRARHSHFPGAALNAVIPANLGTCLVSTNFGRTGRTDLTVTGSTFGDCSADGIGLLAFTPLGPEPATAELTFDISDTTVDGTAAHALNIVNVGDTATLRGSLARTTLANARQSIVHVANRGGTIGTAAIDLGGGPLGSPGLNCVSTVGVPIEVIGLPVAAQRNWWGRPEGPNVAGLDATNALSTSPRPGCGA
;
A
#
# COMPACT_ATOMS: atom_id res chain seq x y z
N MET A 1 72.79 53.39 30.19
CA MET A 1 73.41 52.06 30.35
C MET A 1 72.30 51.01 30.31
N HIS A 2 72.45 50.01 29.44
CA HIS A 2 71.67 48.76 29.30
C HIS A 2 70.13 48.88 29.11
N HIS A 3 69.65 48.80 27.85
CA HIS A 3 69.23 47.59 27.12
C HIS A 3 67.93 46.94 27.62
N ARG A 4 66.88 46.96 26.78
CA ARG A 4 66.19 45.74 26.30
C ARG A 4 65.28 46.01 25.09
N LEU A 5 65.39 45.06 24.16
CA LEU A 5 64.89 44.95 22.78
C LEU A 5 63.36 45.01 22.58
N PRO A 6 62.89 45.35 21.35
CA PRO A 6 61.51 45.17 20.91
C PRO A 6 61.24 43.76 20.35
N LEU A 7 60.05 43.24 20.64
CA LEU A 7 59.49 41.99 20.09
C LEU A 7 59.11 42.16 18.62
N LEU A 8 59.75 41.35 17.76
CA LEU A 8 59.39 41.14 16.36
C LEU A 8 58.07 40.36 16.27
N ARG A 9 57.09 40.88 15.51
CA ARG A 9 55.91 40.13 15.06
C ARG A 9 56.27 39.40 13.77
N LEU A 10 56.28 38.06 13.79
CA LEU A 10 56.29 37.23 12.59
C LEU A 10 54.85 37.01 12.12
N SER A 11 54.49 37.66 11.00
CA SER A 11 53.29 37.32 10.23
C SER A 11 53.63 36.13 9.32
N ALA A 12 53.06 34.96 9.62
CA ALA A 12 53.11 33.80 8.72
C ALA A 12 52.07 33.98 7.60
N ALA A 13 52.56 34.17 6.37
CA ALA A 13 51.74 34.15 5.17
C ALA A 13 51.40 32.70 4.82
N MET A 14 50.13 32.33 4.98
CA MET A 14 49.59 31.03 4.57
C MET A 14 49.26 31.09 3.08
N VAL A 15 50.12 30.50 2.25
CA VAL A 15 49.88 30.36 0.80
C VAL A 15 48.86 29.24 0.59
N LEU A 16 47.65 29.63 0.19
CA LEU A 16 46.60 28.71 -0.25
C LEU A 16 46.93 28.26 -1.69
N ILE A 17 47.39 27.03 -1.86
CA ILE A 17 47.51 26.40 -3.19
C ILE A 17 46.12 25.86 -3.56
N THR A 18 45.35 26.62 -4.33
CA THR A 18 44.13 26.16 -4.98
C THR A 18 44.51 25.28 -6.17
N ALA A 19 44.52 23.96 -5.96
CA ALA A 19 44.57 23.00 -7.05
C ALA A 19 43.24 23.09 -7.83
N VAL A 20 43.25 23.81 -8.95
CA VAL A 20 42.18 23.75 -9.95
C VAL A 20 42.28 22.37 -10.60
N GLY A 21 41.60 21.39 -10.01
CA GLY A 21 41.36 20.10 -10.64
C GLY A 21 40.46 20.31 -11.84
N ALA A 22 41.06 20.51 -13.01
CA ALA A 22 40.36 20.36 -14.28
C ALA A 22 39.86 18.91 -14.33
N GLY A 23 38.58 18.72 -13.98
CA GLY A 23 37.90 17.45 -14.15
C GLY A 23 37.92 17.12 -15.63
N TYR A 24 38.77 16.18 -16.03
CA TYR A 24 38.67 15.55 -17.32
C TYR A 24 37.26 14.96 -17.41
N ALA A 25 36.41 15.54 -18.26
CA ALA A 25 35.21 14.88 -18.72
C ALA A 25 35.68 13.63 -19.45
N ALA A 26 35.67 12.49 -18.77
CA ALA A 26 35.95 11.20 -19.39
C ALA A 26 34.97 11.07 -20.56
N ALA A 27 35.49 10.92 -21.78
CA ALA A 27 34.68 10.62 -22.95
C ALA A 27 33.78 9.43 -22.60
N GLN A 28 32.46 9.56 -22.78
CA GLN A 28 31.58 8.41 -22.58
C GLN A 28 32.04 7.32 -23.54
N PRO A 29 32.30 6.09 -23.05
CA PRO A 29 32.69 5.00 -23.93
C PRO A 29 31.61 4.76 -24.98
N ASP A 30 32.02 4.44 -26.21
CA ASP A 30 31.11 4.05 -27.29
C ASP A 30 30.23 2.89 -26.80
N THR A 31 28.92 3.12 -26.69
CA THR A 31 27.94 2.11 -26.26
C THR A 31 27.75 1.08 -27.38
N SER A 32 27.89 -0.20 -27.05
CA SER A 32 27.69 -1.30 -27.99
C SER A 32 26.28 -1.86 -27.91
N THR A 33 25.82 -2.49 -28.99
CA THR A 33 24.58 -3.28 -29.02
C THR A 33 24.91 -4.75 -29.22
N TRP A 34 24.44 -5.60 -28.32
CA TRP A 34 24.65 -7.04 -28.32
C TRP A 34 23.33 -7.78 -28.54
N TYR A 35 23.35 -8.84 -29.31
CA TYR A 35 22.18 -9.66 -29.61
C TYR A 35 22.34 -11.04 -28.98
N VAL A 36 21.27 -11.54 -28.37
CA VAL A 36 21.21 -12.86 -27.76
C VAL A 36 19.91 -13.56 -28.16
N ARG A 37 19.97 -14.85 -28.48
CA ARG A 37 18.81 -15.63 -28.93
C ARG A 37 18.90 -17.07 -28.45
N ALA A 38 17.80 -17.59 -27.89
CA ALA A 38 17.73 -18.99 -27.52
C ALA A 38 17.88 -19.89 -28.75
N GLY A 39 18.76 -20.90 -28.65
CA GLY A 39 19.04 -21.84 -29.74
C GLY A 39 19.94 -21.30 -30.86
N ALA A 40 20.57 -20.13 -30.70
CA ALA A 40 21.59 -19.66 -31.64
C ALA A 40 22.80 -20.62 -31.67
N PRO A 41 23.45 -20.81 -32.84
CA PRO A 41 24.67 -21.63 -32.93
C PRO A 41 25.80 -21.06 -32.07
N ALA A 42 26.55 -21.92 -31.39
CA ALA A 42 27.78 -21.55 -30.71
C ALA A 42 29.01 -21.75 -31.62
N PRO A 43 30.02 -20.86 -31.58
CA PRO A 43 30.05 -19.61 -30.82
C PRO A 43 29.36 -18.46 -31.58
N GLY A 44 28.45 -17.74 -30.90
CA GLY A 44 27.98 -16.44 -31.36
C GLY A 44 28.98 -15.34 -30.99
N ASN A 45 29.07 -14.28 -31.79
CA ASN A 45 29.92 -13.11 -31.48
C ASN A 45 29.10 -11.92 -30.93
N GLY A 46 27.77 -12.07 -30.83
CA GLY A 46 26.87 -11.07 -30.30
C GLY A 46 26.39 -10.02 -31.32
N ALA A 47 26.75 -10.14 -32.59
CA ALA A 47 26.14 -9.38 -33.68
C ALA A 47 24.73 -9.91 -34.01
N ALA A 48 23.92 -9.12 -34.71
CA ALA A 48 22.53 -9.46 -35.02
C ALA A 48 22.38 -10.74 -35.86
N ASP A 49 23.31 -11.00 -36.78
CA ASP A 49 23.34 -12.18 -37.65
C ASP A 49 23.98 -13.40 -36.98
N THR A 50 24.78 -13.18 -35.94
CA THR A 50 25.53 -14.20 -35.19
C THR A 50 25.40 -13.97 -33.67
N PRO A 51 24.15 -13.97 -33.15
CA PRO A 51 23.86 -13.60 -31.77
C PRO A 51 24.47 -14.59 -30.79
N PHE A 52 24.71 -14.14 -29.56
CA PHE A 52 25.06 -15.05 -28.47
C PHE A 52 23.94 -16.07 -28.21
N ALA A 53 24.32 -17.25 -27.74
CA ALA A 53 23.38 -18.35 -27.49
C ALA A 53 22.90 -18.42 -26.02
N SER A 54 23.46 -17.59 -25.13
CA SER A 54 23.16 -17.60 -23.69
C SER A 54 23.27 -16.21 -23.05
N LEU A 55 22.55 -16.01 -21.94
CA LEU A 55 22.63 -14.79 -21.14
C LEU A 55 24.02 -14.60 -20.51
N ALA A 56 24.64 -15.69 -20.03
CA ALA A 56 25.98 -15.65 -19.45
C ALA A 56 27.05 -15.13 -20.45
N GLN A 57 26.94 -15.48 -21.73
CA GLN A 57 27.86 -14.98 -22.76
C GLN A 57 27.73 -13.48 -22.96
N VAL A 58 26.49 -12.97 -23.10
CA VAL A 58 26.28 -11.54 -23.33
C VAL A 58 26.56 -10.72 -22.06
N GLU A 59 26.29 -11.27 -20.88
CA GLU A 59 26.67 -10.67 -19.60
C GLU A 59 28.20 -10.53 -19.50
N ALA A 60 28.97 -11.54 -19.89
CA ALA A 60 30.42 -11.47 -19.86
C ALA A 60 30.99 -10.47 -20.89
N ALA A 61 30.36 -10.34 -22.05
CA ALA A 61 30.83 -9.48 -23.15
C ALA A 61 30.47 -8.00 -22.98
N SER A 62 29.30 -7.70 -22.41
CA SER A 62 28.78 -6.34 -22.34
C SER A 62 29.46 -5.48 -21.27
N ARG A 63 29.30 -4.16 -21.37
CA ARG A 63 29.83 -3.16 -20.44
C ARG A 63 28.74 -2.19 -19.98
N ASP A 64 29.07 -1.32 -19.04
CA ASP A 64 28.22 -0.23 -18.59
C ASP A 64 27.70 0.59 -19.77
N GLY A 65 26.39 0.87 -19.80
CA GLY A 65 25.75 1.66 -20.85
C GLY A 65 25.43 0.90 -22.15
N ASP A 66 25.85 -0.36 -22.30
CA ASP A 66 25.54 -1.15 -23.49
C ASP A 66 24.04 -1.46 -23.59
N THR A 67 23.59 -1.79 -24.81
CA THR A 67 22.27 -2.36 -25.06
C THR A 67 22.38 -3.85 -25.35
N ILE A 68 21.59 -4.67 -24.67
CA ILE A 68 21.37 -6.08 -24.98
C ILE A 68 19.97 -6.22 -25.58
N VAL A 69 19.91 -6.81 -26.76
CA VAL A 69 18.67 -7.14 -27.46
C VAL A 69 18.44 -8.65 -27.39
N VAL A 70 17.35 -9.05 -26.76
CA VAL A 70 16.88 -10.44 -26.73
C VAL A 70 16.01 -10.66 -27.97
N LEU A 71 16.44 -11.54 -28.86
CA LEU A 71 15.71 -11.84 -30.09
C LEU A 71 14.60 -12.88 -29.85
N PRO A 72 13.45 -12.76 -30.54
CA PRO A 72 12.39 -13.76 -30.51
C PRO A 72 12.86 -15.18 -30.82
N ALA A 73 12.41 -16.13 -30.01
CA ALA A 73 12.64 -17.55 -30.20
C ALA A 73 11.46 -18.39 -29.66
N ALA A 74 11.44 -19.67 -30.03
CA ALA A 74 10.48 -20.62 -29.47
C ALA A 74 10.81 -21.00 -28.01
N GLY A 75 12.11 -21.09 -27.69
CA GLY A 75 12.60 -21.36 -26.33
C GLY A 75 12.96 -20.08 -25.57
N ALA A 76 13.17 -20.23 -24.26
CA ALA A 76 13.69 -19.17 -23.40
C ALA A 76 15.21 -19.28 -23.26
N LEU A 77 15.87 -18.14 -23.05
CA LEU A 77 17.23 -18.12 -22.51
C LEU A 77 17.16 -18.33 -20.99
N ASP A 78 17.86 -19.34 -20.49
CA ASP A 78 17.88 -19.69 -19.06
C ASP A 78 19.20 -19.23 -18.38
N GLY A 79 19.18 -19.15 -17.05
CA GLY A 79 20.29 -18.80 -16.18
C GLY A 79 20.25 -17.39 -15.60
N GLY A 80 19.27 -16.57 -16.00
CA GLY A 80 19.17 -15.16 -15.58
C GLY A 80 20.31 -14.26 -16.10
N ILE A 81 20.23 -12.97 -15.77
CA ILE A 81 21.23 -11.96 -16.13
C ILE A 81 21.32 -10.86 -15.08
N ALA A 82 22.54 -10.42 -14.76
CA ALA A 82 22.83 -9.21 -14.00
C ALA A 82 23.25 -8.07 -14.92
N LEU A 83 22.51 -6.97 -14.87
CA LEU A 83 22.80 -5.77 -15.64
C LEU A 83 23.91 -4.96 -14.98
N LYS A 84 24.66 -4.25 -15.83
CA LYS A 84 25.66 -3.26 -15.43
C LYS A 84 25.04 -1.86 -15.40
N PRO A 85 25.67 -0.88 -14.73
CA PRO A 85 25.13 0.48 -14.67
C PRO A 85 24.76 1.04 -16.04
N ARG A 86 23.58 1.66 -16.13
CA ARG A 86 23.03 2.29 -17.35
C ARG A 86 22.79 1.33 -18.54
N GLN A 87 22.87 0.02 -18.32
CA GLN A 87 22.67 -0.96 -19.36
C GLN A 87 21.18 -1.13 -19.68
N ARG A 88 20.87 -1.44 -20.95
CA ARG A 88 19.50 -1.64 -21.43
C ARG A 88 19.32 -3.10 -21.85
N LEU A 89 18.30 -3.77 -21.35
CA LEU A 89 17.88 -5.11 -21.75
C LEU A 89 16.51 -5.00 -22.43
N LEU A 90 16.49 -5.18 -23.75
CA LEU A 90 15.34 -4.93 -24.59
C LEU A 90 14.94 -6.22 -25.30
N GLY A 91 13.67 -6.60 -25.22
CA GLY A 91 13.12 -7.64 -26.08
C GLY A 91 12.74 -7.07 -27.45
N ASP A 92 13.21 -7.73 -28.51
CA ASP A 92 12.80 -7.42 -29.89
C ASP A 92 11.47 -8.09 -30.25
N GLY A 93 10.83 -7.65 -31.33
CA GLY A 93 9.55 -8.17 -31.80
C GLY A 93 8.33 -7.42 -31.26
N PRO A 94 7.12 -8.03 -31.32
CA PRO A 94 5.89 -7.37 -30.91
C PRO A 94 5.87 -7.06 -29.41
N ALA A 95 4.94 -6.17 -29.00
CA ALA A 95 4.70 -5.87 -27.59
C ALA A 95 4.28 -7.14 -26.85
N VAL A 96 5.10 -7.58 -25.89
CA VAL A 96 4.92 -8.86 -25.20
C VAL A 96 3.58 -8.97 -24.46
N PRO A 97 3.10 -7.97 -23.69
CA PRO A 97 1.85 -8.10 -22.93
C PRO A 97 0.60 -8.35 -23.80
N SER A 98 0.64 -8.01 -25.09
CA SER A 98 -0.48 -8.18 -26.03
C SER A 98 -0.17 -9.17 -27.17
N ALA A 99 0.94 -9.90 -27.07
CA ALA A 99 1.34 -10.81 -28.11
C ALA A 99 0.43 -12.05 -28.19
N PRO A 100 0.18 -12.61 -29.39
CA PRO A 100 -0.53 -13.87 -29.57
C PRO A 100 0.15 -15.02 -28.80
N PRO A 101 -0.61 -16.01 -28.30
CA PRO A 101 -0.05 -17.14 -27.54
C PRO A 101 1.03 -17.94 -28.27
N ASP A 102 0.95 -18.01 -29.60
CA ASP A 102 1.85 -18.75 -30.50
C ASP A 102 3.01 -17.91 -31.06
N ALA A 103 3.09 -16.62 -30.71
CA ALA A 103 4.19 -15.77 -31.16
C ALA A 103 5.54 -16.22 -30.57
N ALA A 104 6.58 -16.18 -31.40
CA ALA A 104 7.95 -16.21 -30.91
C ALA A 104 8.19 -14.91 -30.12
N LEU A 105 8.64 -15.03 -28.87
CA LEU A 105 8.84 -13.90 -27.98
C LEU A 105 10.30 -13.83 -27.50
N PRO A 106 10.78 -12.64 -27.08
CA PRO A 106 12.06 -12.47 -26.42
C PRO A 106 12.00 -13.02 -24.99
N ARG A 107 12.04 -14.36 -24.87
CA ARG A 107 11.80 -15.08 -23.61
C ARG A 107 13.09 -15.27 -22.81
N ILE A 108 13.02 -14.95 -21.52
CA ILE A 108 14.06 -15.28 -20.55
C ILE A 108 13.47 -15.99 -19.33
N THR A 109 14.29 -16.77 -18.66
CA THR A 109 13.95 -17.48 -17.42
C THR A 109 15.19 -17.64 -16.54
N ASN A 110 14.99 -18.09 -15.31
CA ASN A 110 16.07 -18.58 -14.46
C ASN A 110 15.57 -19.72 -13.60
N THR A 111 15.75 -20.95 -14.08
CA THR A 111 15.41 -22.17 -13.33
C THR A 111 16.51 -22.58 -12.36
N THR A 112 17.64 -21.88 -12.37
CA THR A 112 18.87 -22.24 -11.67
C THR A 112 19.07 -21.43 -10.37
N THR A 113 20.24 -21.55 -9.74
CA THR A 113 20.65 -20.69 -8.61
C THR A 113 21.48 -19.48 -9.03
N ALA A 114 21.82 -19.34 -10.32
CA ALA A 114 22.55 -18.18 -10.80
C ALA A 114 21.77 -16.90 -10.44
N HIS A 115 22.46 -15.85 -10.01
CA HIS A 115 21.81 -14.61 -9.55
C HIS A 115 20.70 -14.84 -8.50
N ASN A 116 20.89 -15.82 -7.61
CA ASN A 116 19.92 -16.24 -6.59
C ASN A 116 18.56 -16.73 -7.13
N GLY A 117 18.50 -17.06 -8.43
CA GLY A 117 17.27 -17.49 -9.10
C GLY A 117 16.44 -16.35 -9.69
N ASP A 118 16.93 -15.11 -9.69
CA ASP A 118 16.25 -14.00 -10.36
C ASP A 118 16.52 -14.03 -11.86
N ALA A 119 15.50 -13.79 -12.70
CA ALA A 119 15.71 -13.74 -14.14
C ALA A 119 16.46 -12.47 -14.59
N VAL A 120 16.24 -11.33 -13.93
CA VAL A 120 16.99 -10.09 -14.14
C VAL A 120 17.39 -9.45 -12.82
N VAL A 121 18.67 -9.14 -12.65
CA VAL A 121 19.19 -8.31 -11.56
C VAL A 121 19.56 -6.93 -12.11
N LEU A 122 18.95 -5.89 -11.55
CA LEU A 122 19.13 -4.51 -11.98
C LEU A 122 20.39 -3.88 -11.38
N ALA A 123 20.97 -2.95 -12.13
CA ALA A 123 21.95 -1.97 -11.64
C ALA A 123 21.41 -0.53 -11.77
N PRO A 124 22.03 0.47 -11.14
CA PRO A 124 21.61 1.86 -11.28
C PRO A 124 21.52 2.32 -12.74
N GLY A 125 20.42 3.00 -13.08
CA GLY A 125 20.15 3.51 -14.42
C GLY A 125 19.79 2.45 -15.46
N SER A 126 19.59 1.19 -15.06
CA SER A 126 19.27 0.13 -16.01
C SER A 126 17.86 0.25 -16.59
N GLU A 127 17.66 -0.26 -17.79
CA GLU A 127 16.34 -0.33 -18.44
C GLU A 127 16.01 -1.77 -18.82
N VAL A 128 14.82 -2.25 -18.46
CA VAL A 128 14.31 -3.59 -18.82
C VAL A 128 12.97 -3.44 -19.51
N ARG A 129 12.89 -3.81 -20.78
CA ARG A 129 11.67 -3.65 -21.56
C ARG A 129 11.33 -4.81 -22.49
N ASN A 130 10.03 -4.97 -22.68
CA ASN A 130 9.45 -5.84 -23.70
C ASN A 130 9.92 -7.30 -23.62
N LEU A 131 10.14 -7.82 -22.41
CA LEU A 131 10.54 -9.21 -22.20
C LEU A 131 9.36 -10.07 -21.77
N ALA A 132 9.38 -11.33 -22.21
CA ALA A 132 8.58 -12.39 -21.62
C ALA A 132 9.44 -13.14 -20.59
N ILE A 133 9.22 -12.87 -19.31
CA ILE A 133 9.95 -13.44 -18.18
C ILE A 133 9.06 -14.49 -17.53
N ALA A 134 9.45 -15.76 -17.55
CA ALA A 134 8.58 -16.83 -17.06
C ALA A 134 9.34 -17.85 -16.20
N GLY A 135 8.70 -18.35 -15.14
CA GLY A 135 9.17 -19.53 -14.40
C GLY A 135 10.45 -19.31 -13.59
N ALA A 136 10.79 -18.05 -13.27
CA ALA A 136 11.97 -17.75 -12.46
C ALA A 136 11.88 -18.42 -11.09
N ARG A 137 13.00 -18.98 -10.62
CA ARG A 137 13.08 -19.66 -9.33
C ARG A 137 12.76 -18.72 -8.17
N ARG A 138 13.17 -17.45 -8.27
CA ARG A 138 12.91 -16.42 -7.28
C ARG A 138 12.16 -15.22 -7.88
N GLY A 139 12.81 -14.10 -8.16
CA GLY A 139 12.17 -12.93 -8.79
C GLY A 139 12.19 -13.00 -10.32
N GLY A 140 11.21 -12.38 -10.96
CA GLY A 140 11.33 -12.06 -12.38
C GLY A 140 12.37 -10.95 -12.58
N ILE A 141 12.21 -9.85 -11.84
CA ILE A 141 13.13 -8.70 -11.87
C ILE A 141 13.40 -8.25 -10.44
N TYR A 142 14.67 -8.13 -10.07
CA TYR A 142 15.10 -7.67 -8.75
C TYR A 142 16.12 -6.53 -8.84
N GLY A 143 15.99 -5.51 -8.01
CA GLY A 143 16.98 -4.45 -7.88
C GLY A 143 17.32 -4.15 -6.42
N ARG A 144 18.61 -4.04 -6.11
CA ARG A 144 19.11 -3.52 -4.83
C ARG A 144 19.88 -2.23 -5.07
N ASP A 145 19.42 -1.15 -4.46
CA ASP A 145 19.91 0.22 -4.66
C ASP A 145 19.99 0.64 -6.14
N ALA A 146 19.18 0.00 -7.00
CA ALA A 146 19.14 0.20 -8.45
C ALA A 146 18.32 1.43 -8.84
N VAL A 147 18.75 2.62 -8.37
CA VAL A 147 18.06 3.88 -8.66
C VAL A 147 18.16 4.28 -10.13
N ASN A 148 17.18 5.08 -10.54
CA ASN A 148 16.93 5.54 -11.90
C ASN A 148 16.71 4.41 -12.91
N ALA A 149 16.35 3.21 -12.42
CA ALA A 149 15.99 2.10 -13.28
C ALA A 149 14.57 2.27 -13.85
N VAL A 150 14.34 1.65 -15.01
CA VAL A 150 13.06 1.62 -15.70
C VAL A 150 12.70 0.17 -16.05
N ILE A 151 11.53 -0.27 -15.60
CA ILE A 151 10.98 -1.61 -15.84
C ILE A 151 9.66 -1.43 -16.57
N ALA A 152 9.59 -1.71 -17.87
CA ALA A 152 8.37 -1.41 -18.62
C ALA A 152 8.00 -2.34 -19.76
N GLY A 153 6.70 -2.63 -19.89
CA GLY A 153 6.18 -3.41 -21.01
C GLY A 153 6.55 -4.89 -20.97
N ASN A 154 6.84 -5.45 -19.79
CA ASN A 154 7.21 -6.86 -19.64
C ASN A 154 5.98 -7.72 -19.30
N ASP A 155 6.00 -8.99 -19.68
CA ASP A 155 5.11 -10.01 -19.10
C ASP A 155 5.95 -10.89 -18.16
N VAL A 156 5.63 -10.85 -16.86
CA VAL A 156 6.35 -11.53 -15.79
C VAL A 156 5.42 -12.55 -15.16
N ALA A 157 5.70 -13.84 -15.33
CA ALA A 157 4.78 -14.90 -14.96
C ALA A 157 5.43 -16.10 -14.25
N GLY A 158 4.67 -16.81 -13.41
CA GLY A 158 5.15 -18.06 -12.81
C GLY A 158 6.39 -17.91 -11.93
N THR A 159 6.58 -16.73 -11.33
CA THR A 159 7.76 -16.42 -10.51
C THR A 159 7.68 -17.05 -9.13
N ASN A 160 8.82 -17.04 -8.46
CA ASN A 160 9.08 -17.63 -7.16
C ASN A 160 8.69 -19.10 -7.05
N SER A 161 9.01 -19.88 -8.08
CA SER A 161 8.78 -21.33 -8.08
C SER A 161 9.56 -22.06 -6.97
N GLY A 162 10.60 -21.42 -6.41
CA GLY A 162 11.34 -21.88 -5.24
C GLY A 162 10.76 -21.46 -3.89
N CYS A 163 9.64 -20.73 -3.84
CA CYS A 163 8.99 -20.26 -2.60
C CYS A 163 9.91 -19.49 -1.63
N ALA A 164 10.83 -18.66 -2.14
CA ALA A 164 11.67 -17.81 -1.30
C ALA A 164 10.83 -16.79 -0.49
N ASP A 165 11.26 -16.45 0.72
CA ASP A 165 10.64 -15.38 1.53
C ASP A 165 10.99 -14.00 0.95
N GLY A 166 10.00 -13.12 0.90
CA GLY A 166 10.12 -11.78 0.35
C GLY A 166 9.84 -10.70 1.39
N PHE A 167 8.66 -10.10 1.29
CA PHE A 167 8.17 -9.10 2.21
C PHE A 167 7.94 -9.69 3.61
N MET A 168 8.26 -8.94 4.65
CA MET A 168 7.94 -9.29 6.04
C MET A 168 7.08 -8.18 6.64
N ILE A 169 5.92 -8.55 7.17
CA ILE A 169 5.00 -7.65 7.86
C ILE A 169 5.23 -7.82 9.37
N GLY A 170 5.57 -6.72 10.06
CA GLY A 170 5.77 -6.67 11.50
C GLY A 170 7.22 -6.52 11.96
N PRO A 171 7.49 -6.76 13.26
CA PRO A 171 6.56 -7.30 14.26
C PRO A 171 5.45 -6.29 14.66
N PHE A 172 4.29 -6.80 15.04
CA PHE A 172 3.19 -6.02 15.62
C PHE A 172 2.36 -6.84 16.63
N MET A 173 1.40 -6.19 17.28
CA MET A 173 0.41 -6.83 18.13
C MET A 173 -0.98 -6.25 17.90
N ILE A 174 -1.96 -7.13 17.77
CA ILE A 174 -3.38 -6.76 17.85
C ILE A 174 -3.74 -6.57 19.33
N PRO A 175 -4.31 -5.44 19.74
CA PRO A 175 -4.55 -5.20 21.16
C PRO A 175 -5.41 -6.29 21.82
N PRO A 176 -4.98 -6.81 22.99
CA PRO A 176 -5.82 -7.75 23.74
C PRO A 176 -7.13 -7.06 24.14
N GLY A 177 -8.24 -7.80 24.07
CA GLY A 177 -9.56 -7.30 24.45
C GLY A 177 -10.28 -6.53 23.34
N ILE A 178 -9.67 -6.34 22.16
CA ILE A 178 -10.34 -5.72 21.01
C ILE A 178 -11.67 -6.42 20.71
N GLY A 179 -11.72 -7.76 20.57
CA GLY A 179 -12.94 -8.49 20.24
C GLY A 179 -14.08 -8.39 21.27
N ILE A 180 -13.83 -7.86 22.46
CA ILE A 180 -14.85 -7.61 23.49
C ILE A 180 -15.02 -6.13 23.85
N GLY A 181 -14.27 -5.25 23.18
CA GLY A 181 -14.28 -3.80 23.41
C GLY A 181 -13.83 -3.39 24.81
N VAL A 182 -12.79 -4.05 25.34
CA VAL A 182 -12.22 -3.74 26.67
C VAL A 182 -10.75 -3.35 26.51
N ALA A 183 -10.38 -2.20 27.08
CA ALA A 183 -8.98 -1.79 27.14
C ALA A 183 -8.21 -2.72 28.08
N MET A 184 -7.11 -3.29 27.58
CA MET A 184 -6.21 -4.16 28.33
C MET A 184 -4.77 -3.65 28.18
N PRO A 185 -3.84 -4.05 29.07
CA PRO A 185 -2.43 -3.72 28.90
C PRO A 185 -1.90 -4.26 27.56
N PRO A 186 -0.98 -3.57 26.87
CA PRO A 186 -0.41 -4.07 25.63
C PRO A 186 0.37 -5.36 25.88
N LEU A 187 0.31 -6.29 24.92
CA LEU A 187 1.19 -7.45 24.87
C LEU A 187 2.45 -7.11 24.06
N PRO A 188 3.54 -7.88 24.20
CA PRO A 188 4.69 -7.74 23.31
C PRO A 188 4.31 -7.94 21.84
N ASP A 189 5.03 -7.28 20.94
CA ASP A 189 4.88 -7.49 19.49
C ASP A 189 5.40 -8.89 19.13
N LEU A 190 4.47 -9.81 18.83
CA LEU A 190 4.74 -11.24 18.62
C LEU A 190 4.30 -11.74 17.25
N ILE A 191 3.52 -10.94 16.50
CA ILE A 191 2.99 -11.33 15.20
C ILE A 191 3.95 -10.83 14.12
N ALA A 192 4.37 -11.76 13.25
CA ALA A 192 5.05 -11.45 12.01
C ALA A 192 4.47 -12.34 10.91
N LEU A 193 4.17 -11.74 9.76
CA LEU A 193 3.66 -12.46 8.59
C LEU A 193 4.74 -12.44 7.51
N ASN A 194 4.99 -13.60 6.92
CA ASN A 194 5.94 -13.76 5.84
C ASN A 194 5.21 -13.89 4.51
N ASN A 195 5.71 -13.16 3.53
CA ASN A 195 5.20 -13.19 2.17
C ASN A 195 6.22 -13.89 1.27
N GLY A 196 5.78 -14.28 0.08
CA GLY A 196 6.70 -14.79 -0.93
C GLY A 196 7.46 -13.67 -1.63
N TRP A 197 8.60 -14.00 -2.24
CA TRP A 197 9.36 -13.07 -3.08
C TRP A 197 8.54 -12.55 -4.25
N ALA A 198 8.52 -11.22 -4.45
CA ALA A 198 7.73 -10.59 -5.50
C ALA A 198 8.26 -10.88 -6.91
N ALA A 199 7.35 -10.90 -7.89
CA ALA A 199 7.71 -11.02 -9.30
C ALA A 199 8.61 -9.85 -9.76
N VAL A 200 8.33 -8.64 -9.28
CA VAL A 200 9.19 -7.46 -9.43
C VAL A 200 9.46 -6.87 -8.06
N MET A 201 10.72 -6.80 -7.63
CA MET A 201 11.10 -6.29 -6.31
C MET A 201 12.23 -5.28 -6.39
N THR A 202 12.10 -4.16 -5.67
CA THR A 202 13.19 -3.18 -5.53
C THR A 202 13.42 -2.79 -4.07
N ASP A 203 14.67 -2.93 -3.63
CA ASP A 203 15.12 -2.60 -2.28
C ASP A 203 16.10 -1.44 -2.30
N PHE A 204 15.90 -0.45 -1.42
CA PHE A 204 16.75 0.70 -1.27
C PHE A 204 17.17 0.86 0.19
N ALA A 205 18.45 1.08 0.46
CA ALA A 205 18.98 1.18 1.82
C ALA A 205 19.67 2.52 2.10
N THR A 206 20.48 3.02 1.16
CA THR A 206 21.29 4.24 1.40
C THR A 206 21.30 5.21 0.22
N THR A 207 20.51 4.93 -0.81
CA THR A 207 20.57 5.66 -2.07
C THR A 207 19.44 6.69 -2.21
N THR A 208 19.63 7.63 -3.15
CA THR A 208 18.63 8.63 -3.53
C THR A 208 18.39 8.56 -5.02
N GLY A 209 17.13 8.55 -5.43
CA GLY A 209 16.79 8.57 -6.84
C GLY A 209 15.38 8.12 -7.12
N THR A 210 15.16 7.60 -8.33
CA THR A 210 13.84 7.23 -8.82
C THR A 210 13.73 5.76 -9.21
N ILE A 211 12.53 5.22 -9.29
CA ILE A 211 12.27 3.93 -9.95
C ILE A 211 10.97 4.07 -10.74
N THR A 212 10.96 3.56 -11.97
CA THR A 212 9.73 3.54 -12.80
C THR A 212 9.38 2.12 -13.16
N ILE A 213 8.16 1.69 -12.83
CA ILE A 213 7.60 0.38 -13.13
C ILE A 213 6.29 0.60 -13.90
N ALA A 214 6.29 0.40 -15.21
CA ALA A 214 5.16 0.83 -16.03
C ALA A 214 4.68 -0.20 -17.07
N ASN A 215 3.37 -0.35 -17.22
CA ASN A 215 2.75 -1.16 -18.27
C ASN A 215 3.24 -2.62 -18.30
N ASN A 216 3.53 -3.22 -17.15
CA ASN A 216 3.88 -4.63 -17.05
C ASN A 216 2.63 -5.48 -16.80
N SER A 217 2.61 -6.69 -17.36
CA SER A 217 1.71 -7.77 -16.98
C SER A 217 2.44 -8.65 -15.97
N VAL A 218 1.94 -8.74 -14.74
CA VAL A 218 2.51 -9.60 -13.68
C VAL A 218 1.45 -10.61 -13.29
N ARG A 219 1.75 -11.91 -13.41
CA ARG A 219 0.69 -12.90 -13.29
C ARG A 219 1.13 -14.27 -12.82
N ASP A 220 0.16 -15.01 -12.30
CA ASP A 220 0.28 -16.45 -12.09
C ASP A 220 1.51 -16.78 -11.22
N THR A 221 1.76 -16.00 -10.15
CA THR A 221 2.90 -16.25 -9.26
C THR A 221 2.73 -17.61 -8.61
N ALA A 222 3.81 -18.37 -8.46
CA ALA A 222 3.71 -19.69 -7.84
C ALA A 222 3.57 -19.57 -6.31
N CYS A 223 4.25 -18.59 -5.71
CA CYS A 223 4.43 -18.48 -4.27
C CYS A 223 4.95 -17.10 -3.89
N GLY A 224 4.19 -16.03 -4.07
CA GLY A 224 4.64 -14.71 -3.67
C GLY A 224 3.98 -13.55 -4.38
N ASP A 225 4.52 -12.38 -4.08
CA ASP A 225 3.89 -11.10 -4.34
C ASP A 225 4.00 -10.66 -5.80
N GLY A 226 3.23 -9.64 -6.18
CA GLY A 226 3.30 -9.03 -7.50
C GLY A 226 4.49 -8.07 -7.63
N ILE A 227 4.33 -6.85 -7.12
CA ILE A 227 5.30 -5.76 -7.24
C ILE A 227 5.60 -5.17 -5.87
N ASP A 228 6.87 -5.20 -5.45
CA ASP A 228 7.33 -4.65 -4.17
C ASP A 228 8.36 -3.54 -4.33
N ILE A 229 8.19 -2.48 -3.54
CA ILE A 229 9.12 -1.34 -3.43
C ILE A 229 9.38 -1.07 -1.94
N ARG A 230 10.63 -1.22 -1.52
CA ARG A 230 11.01 -1.10 -0.10
C ARG A 230 12.15 -0.12 0.10
N GLY A 231 11.91 0.89 0.93
CA GLY A 231 12.92 1.80 1.45
C GLY A 231 13.32 1.44 2.89
N SER A 232 14.60 1.40 3.16
CA SER A 232 15.20 1.18 4.48
C SER A 232 16.37 2.13 4.72
N GLY A 233 16.98 2.06 5.91
CA GLY A 233 18.13 2.85 6.30
C GLY A 233 17.88 4.36 6.15
N THR A 234 18.62 4.98 5.24
CA THR A 234 18.57 6.43 4.97
C THR A 234 18.19 6.74 3.52
N SER A 235 17.58 5.78 2.82
CA SER A 235 17.19 5.97 1.41
C SER A 235 16.19 7.12 1.21
N ASP A 236 16.22 7.78 0.05
CA ASP A 236 15.26 8.81 -0.36
C ASP A 236 14.81 8.55 -1.80
N ILE A 237 13.65 7.90 -1.94
CA ILE A 237 13.21 7.31 -3.21
C ILE A 237 11.90 7.93 -3.68
N THR A 238 11.83 8.21 -4.97
CA THR A 238 10.57 8.48 -5.67
C THR A 238 10.23 7.35 -6.63
N ALA A 239 9.16 6.62 -6.34
CA ALA A 239 8.65 5.54 -7.17
C ALA A 239 7.48 6.00 -8.04
N ARG A 240 7.45 5.57 -9.31
CA ARG A 240 6.28 5.67 -10.18
C ARG A 240 5.89 4.28 -10.66
N VAL A 241 4.68 3.85 -10.34
CA VAL A 241 4.13 2.54 -10.67
C VAL A 241 2.83 2.77 -11.44
N SER A 242 2.83 2.58 -12.76
CA SER A 242 1.67 2.96 -13.57
C SER A 242 1.28 1.96 -14.65
N GLY A 243 -0.04 1.82 -14.87
CA GLY A 243 -0.58 0.99 -15.94
C GLY A 243 -0.24 -0.50 -15.85
N ASN A 244 0.20 -1.01 -14.68
CA ASN A 244 0.52 -2.42 -14.52
C ASN A 244 -0.76 -3.24 -14.34
N ALA A 245 -0.78 -4.45 -14.88
CA ALA A 245 -1.86 -5.41 -14.73
C ALA A 245 -1.38 -6.61 -13.94
N LEU A 246 -1.93 -6.81 -12.74
CA LEU A 246 -1.58 -7.88 -11.83
C LEU A 246 -2.74 -8.86 -11.79
N ARG A 247 -2.48 -10.16 -11.99
CA ARG A 247 -3.52 -11.18 -11.82
C ARG A 247 -3.02 -12.46 -11.18
N ASN A 248 -3.90 -13.20 -10.51
CA ASN A 248 -3.60 -14.56 -10.06
C ASN A 248 -2.31 -14.61 -9.23
N ILE A 249 -2.17 -13.69 -8.28
CA ILE A 249 -1.02 -13.62 -7.37
C ILE A 249 -1.34 -14.53 -6.19
N ASN A 250 -0.49 -15.52 -5.91
CA ASN A 250 -0.81 -16.63 -5.01
C ASN A 250 0.13 -16.70 -3.80
N LEU A 251 -0.43 -17.10 -2.65
CA LEU A 251 0.25 -17.23 -1.37
C LEU A 251 1.45 -18.19 -1.45
N GLY A 252 1.20 -19.39 -1.96
CA GLY A 252 2.16 -20.49 -1.98
C GLY A 252 2.43 -21.09 -0.59
N VAL A 253 3.19 -22.18 -0.58
CA VAL A 253 3.36 -23.02 0.62
C VAL A 253 4.23 -22.34 1.67
N GLY A 254 3.77 -22.34 2.92
CA GLY A 254 4.54 -21.83 4.06
C GLY A 254 4.58 -20.30 4.17
N LYS A 255 3.71 -19.60 3.41
CA LYS A 255 3.47 -18.17 3.55
C LYS A 255 2.18 -17.93 4.31
N LEU A 256 2.08 -16.74 4.90
CA LEU A 256 0.89 -16.30 5.63
C LEU A 256 0.18 -15.13 4.96
N SER A 257 0.91 -14.28 4.22
CA SER A 257 0.36 -13.15 3.47
C SER A 257 0.84 -13.10 2.02
N VAL A 258 0.07 -12.42 1.16
CA VAL A 258 0.39 -12.19 -0.27
C VAL A 258 -0.12 -10.85 -0.78
N LEU A 259 0.81 -10.04 -1.30
CA LEU A 259 0.52 -8.71 -1.82
C LEU A 259 0.47 -8.73 -3.34
N ALA A 260 -0.53 -8.06 -3.93
CA ALA A 260 -0.39 -7.68 -5.33
C ALA A 260 0.65 -6.55 -5.46
N MET A 261 0.55 -5.50 -4.65
CA MET A 261 1.54 -4.40 -4.61
C MET A 261 1.94 -4.03 -3.18
N GLY A 262 3.23 -4.17 -2.84
CA GLY A 262 3.78 -3.78 -1.54
C GLY A 262 4.63 -2.51 -1.60
N ILE A 263 4.32 -1.52 -0.74
CA ILE A 263 5.11 -0.29 -0.56
C ILE A 263 5.53 -0.18 0.91
N GLN A 264 6.82 -0.23 1.19
CA GLN A 264 7.34 -0.19 2.57
C GLN A 264 8.41 0.88 2.77
N ALA A 265 8.37 1.56 3.92
CA ALA A 265 9.47 2.39 4.39
C ALA A 265 9.79 2.11 5.86
N THR A 266 11.07 1.90 6.20
CA THR A 266 11.53 1.64 7.57
C THR A 266 12.74 2.53 7.94
N ASP A 267 13.22 2.39 9.18
CA ASP A 267 14.34 3.14 9.76
C ASP A 267 14.14 4.65 9.69
N THR A 268 14.88 5.33 8.80
CA THR A 268 14.77 6.77 8.53
C THR A 268 14.58 7.05 7.04
N ALA A 269 14.14 6.03 6.29
CA ALA A 269 13.93 6.13 4.85
C ALA A 269 12.81 7.13 4.54
N ARG A 270 12.93 7.77 3.37
CA ARG A 270 11.89 8.60 2.78
C ARG A 270 11.47 7.95 1.47
N LEU A 271 10.20 7.57 1.36
CA LEU A 271 9.65 6.96 0.16
C LEU A 271 8.42 7.74 -0.27
N ARG A 272 8.46 8.24 -1.51
CA ARG A 272 7.32 8.86 -2.19
C ARG A 272 6.92 7.97 -3.36
N ALA A 273 5.70 7.46 -3.39
CA ALA A 273 5.24 6.58 -4.45
C ALA A 273 3.97 7.15 -5.12
N VAL A 274 3.92 7.07 -6.44
CA VAL A 274 2.71 7.34 -7.22
C VAL A 274 2.29 6.05 -7.91
N LEU A 275 1.09 5.57 -7.60
CA LEU A 275 0.46 4.39 -8.17
C LEU A 275 -0.70 4.87 -9.05
N ASP A 276 -0.58 4.78 -10.37
CA ASP A 276 -1.59 5.34 -11.29
C ASP A 276 -2.07 4.34 -12.33
N GLY A 277 -3.39 4.13 -12.41
CA GLY A 277 -3.99 3.31 -13.46
C GLY A 277 -3.61 1.84 -13.43
N ASN A 278 -3.24 1.28 -12.26
CA ASN A 278 -2.95 -0.15 -12.15
C ASN A 278 -4.23 -0.96 -11.94
N SER A 279 -4.20 -2.22 -12.38
CA SER A 279 -5.27 -3.19 -12.17
C SER A 279 -4.75 -4.40 -11.39
N GLN A 280 -5.54 -4.86 -10.43
CA GLN A 280 -5.27 -6.03 -9.59
C GLN A 280 -6.50 -6.93 -9.65
N LEU A 281 -6.32 -8.18 -10.07
CA LEU A 281 -7.41 -9.11 -10.33
C LEU A 281 -7.13 -10.49 -9.76
N ASP A 282 -8.11 -11.08 -9.06
CA ASP A 282 -8.09 -12.47 -8.61
C ASP A 282 -6.84 -12.76 -7.74
N ILE A 283 -6.63 -11.90 -6.74
CA ILE A 283 -5.52 -12.00 -5.78
C ILE A 283 -5.89 -13.04 -4.74
N ALA A 284 -5.00 -14.00 -4.51
CA ALA A 284 -5.26 -15.14 -3.63
C ALA A 284 -6.60 -15.83 -3.92
N SER A 285 -6.97 -16.02 -5.19
CA SER A 285 -8.24 -16.68 -5.52
C SER A 285 -8.20 -18.17 -5.12
N PRO A 286 -9.17 -18.66 -4.33
CA PRO A 286 -9.25 -20.08 -3.96
C PRO A 286 -9.57 -21.00 -5.14
N ASP A 287 -10.19 -20.46 -6.20
CA ASP A 287 -10.46 -21.20 -7.44
C ASP A 287 -9.16 -21.57 -8.18
N ILE A 288 -8.08 -20.83 -7.95
CA ILE A 288 -6.76 -21.06 -8.56
C ILE A 288 -5.96 -22.03 -7.69
N SER A 289 -5.98 -21.82 -6.37
CA SER A 289 -5.29 -22.66 -5.41
C SER A 289 -6.03 -22.67 -4.08
N PRO A 290 -6.44 -23.84 -3.56
CA PRO A 290 -7.14 -23.93 -2.28
C PRO A 290 -6.35 -23.37 -1.08
N ILE A 291 -5.01 -23.36 -1.14
CA ILE A 291 -4.20 -22.75 -0.07
C ILE A 291 -4.44 -21.25 0.06
N ASN A 292 -4.96 -20.61 -1.00
CA ASN A 292 -5.25 -19.21 -0.95
C ASN A 292 -6.43 -18.89 -0.01
N GLU A 293 -7.26 -19.84 0.42
CA GLU A 293 -8.32 -19.60 1.42
C GLU A 293 -7.78 -19.11 2.77
N ILE A 294 -6.53 -19.44 3.11
CA ILE A 294 -5.90 -19.02 4.37
C ILE A 294 -5.07 -17.76 4.23
N ALA A 295 -4.94 -17.21 3.02
CA ALA A 295 -4.10 -16.06 2.77
C ALA A 295 -4.62 -14.81 3.48
N ASP A 296 -3.73 -14.09 4.13
CA ASP A 296 -3.90 -12.66 4.35
C ASP A 296 -3.50 -11.97 3.04
N SER A 297 -4.46 -11.44 2.27
CA SER A 297 -4.20 -11.07 0.88
C SER A 297 -4.62 -9.66 0.56
N GLU A 298 -3.69 -8.88 0.02
CA GLU A 298 -3.83 -7.44 -0.06
C GLU A 298 -3.61 -6.97 -1.52
N GLY A 299 -4.52 -6.16 -2.03
CA GLY A 299 -4.33 -5.52 -3.34
C GLY A 299 -3.17 -4.54 -3.33
N ILE A 300 -3.31 -3.48 -2.53
CA ILE A 300 -2.23 -2.54 -2.26
C ILE A 300 -1.95 -2.58 -0.77
N PHE A 301 -0.69 -2.83 -0.41
CA PHE A 301 -0.22 -2.83 0.96
C PHE A 301 0.78 -1.69 1.17
N VAL A 302 0.48 -0.79 2.10
CA VAL A 302 1.32 0.37 2.43
C VAL A 302 1.74 0.27 3.89
N ASN A 303 3.06 0.20 4.16
CA ASN A 303 3.56 0.02 5.51
C ASN A 303 4.73 0.94 5.86
N ALA A 304 4.55 1.77 6.88
CA ALA A 304 5.61 2.61 7.44
C ALA A 304 6.02 2.09 8.82
N LEU A 305 7.33 2.05 9.09
CA LEU A 305 7.91 1.60 10.36
C LEU A 305 9.03 2.52 10.83
N GLY A 306 9.44 2.34 12.10
CA GLY A 306 10.61 3.02 12.65
C GLY A 306 10.38 4.53 12.74
N ARG A 307 11.14 5.33 12.00
CA ARG A 307 11.01 6.79 11.91
C ARG A 307 10.91 7.25 10.45
N ALA A 308 10.39 6.39 9.57
CA ALA A 308 10.29 6.66 8.15
C ALA A 308 9.29 7.79 7.83
N ASP A 309 9.46 8.41 6.65
CA ASP A 309 8.46 9.28 6.01
C ASP A 309 7.97 8.60 4.74
N LEU A 310 6.69 8.21 4.72
CA LEU A 310 6.07 7.51 3.60
C LEU A 310 4.92 8.35 3.03
N THR A 311 4.98 8.65 1.74
CA THR A 311 3.87 9.31 1.03
C THR A 311 3.48 8.47 -0.17
N VAL A 312 2.21 8.10 -0.29
CA VAL A 312 1.70 7.30 -1.41
C VAL A 312 0.47 7.96 -2.01
N ASP A 313 0.52 8.28 -3.30
CA ASP A 313 -0.62 8.77 -4.07
C ASP A 313 -1.12 7.64 -4.99
N ILE A 314 -2.37 7.25 -4.83
CA ILE A 314 -3.03 6.15 -5.55
C ILE A 314 -4.16 6.76 -6.39
N ALA A 315 -4.05 6.71 -7.72
CA ALA A 315 -5.04 7.31 -8.62
C ALA A 315 -5.49 6.34 -9.71
N ASN A 316 -6.78 6.34 -10.07
CA ASN A 316 -7.30 5.52 -11.18
C ASN A 316 -7.05 4.01 -11.04
N ASN A 317 -6.81 3.49 -9.84
CA ASN A 317 -6.50 2.08 -9.65
C ASN A 317 -7.78 1.26 -9.51
N THR A 318 -7.71 0.01 -9.94
CA THR A 318 -8.81 -0.94 -9.84
C THR A 318 -8.33 -2.22 -9.16
N PHE A 319 -9.05 -2.64 -8.13
CA PHE A 319 -8.89 -3.93 -7.49
C PHE A 319 -10.20 -4.70 -7.63
N ARG A 320 -10.13 -5.97 -8.04
CA ARG A 320 -11.29 -6.87 -8.08
C ARG A 320 -10.92 -8.30 -7.70
N GLY A 321 -11.71 -8.92 -6.83
CA GLY A 321 -11.59 -10.35 -6.53
C GLY A 321 -10.40 -10.66 -5.61
N GLY A 322 -10.49 -10.21 -4.36
CA GLY A 322 -9.60 -10.65 -3.29
C GLY A 322 -10.15 -11.90 -2.63
N GLY A 323 -9.45 -13.02 -2.78
CA GLY A 323 -9.70 -14.24 -2.00
C GLY A 323 -9.08 -14.13 -0.61
N GLY A 324 -8.53 -15.20 -0.03
CA GLY A 324 -7.99 -15.12 1.32
C GLY A 324 -9.00 -15.34 2.44
N ASN A 325 -8.56 -14.99 3.65
CA ASN A 325 -9.32 -15.09 4.89
C ASN A 325 -9.96 -13.74 5.26
N PHE A 326 -10.34 -13.57 6.53
CA PHE A 326 -10.98 -12.34 7.03
C PHE A 326 -10.12 -11.07 6.90
N SER A 327 -8.79 -11.21 6.77
CA SER A 327 -7.81 -10.14 6.63
C SER A 327 -7.46 -9.84 5.17
N ALA A 328 -8.20 -10.44 4.22
CA ALA A 328 -8.04 -10.06 2.83
C ALA A 328 -8.60 -8.67 2.54
N ASN A 329 -7.84 -7.84 1.82
CA ASN A 329 -8.13 -6.43 1.60
C ASN A 329 -7.88 -5.94 0.18
N GLY A 330 -8.65 -4.96 -0.28
CA GLY A 330 -8.35 -4.24 -1.52
C GLY A 330 -7.20 -3.25 -1.34
N LEU A 331 -7.21 -2.51 -0.24
CA LEU A 331 -6.14 -1.62 0.21
C LEU A 331 -5.94 -1.83 1.72
N GLU A 332 -4.73 -2.15 2.13
CA GLU A 332 -4.32 -2.08 3.53
C GLU A 332 -3.22 -1.02 3.69
N TYR A 333 -3.49 -0.08 4.58
CA TYR A 333 -2.56 0.95 4.98
C TYR A 333 -2.29 0.83 6.47
N VAL A 334 -1.13 0.28 6.80
CA VAL A 334 -0.78 -0.10 8.15
C VAL A 334 0.50 0.60 8.64
N THR A 335 0.54 0.95 9.91
CA THR A 335 1.77 1.31 10.61
C THR A 335 1.95 0.36 11.78
N THR A 336 2.92 -0.54 11.67
CA THR A 336 3.10 -1.65 12.62
C THR A 336 3.90 -1.27 13.87
N SER A 337 4.90 -0.39 13.75
CA SER A 337 5.77 0.00 14.87
C SER A 337 6.46 1.35 14.68
N GLY A 338 7.00 1.90 15.77
CA GLY A 338 7.80 3.13 15.75
C GLY A 338 6.99 4.43 15.69
N THR A 339 7.64 5.52 15.32
CA THR A 339 7.08 6.86 15.15
C THR A 339 7.16 7.35 13.69
N PRO A 340 6.79 6.56 12.67
CA PRO A 340 6.82 7.06 11.30
C PRO A 340 5.76 8.16 11.10
N THR A 341 5.96 8.92 10.04
CA THR A 341 4.91 9.78 9.47
C THR A 341 4.54 9.22 8.11
N SER A 342 3.28 8.87 7.94
CA SER A 342 2.77 8.28 6.71
C SER A 342 1.54 9.04 6.21
N ARG A 343 1.44 9.23 4.89
CA ARG A 343 0.31 9.89 4.22
C ARG A 343 -0.07 9.11 2.97
N VAL A 344 -1.34 8.70 2.88
CA VAL A 344 -1.88 8.02 1.71
C VAL A 344 -3.05 8.82 1.16
N THR A 345 -3.01 9.12 -0.13
CA THR A 345 -4.11 9.74 -0.88
C THR A 345 -4.61 8.74 -1.89
N VAL A 346 -5.92 8.52 -1.94
CA VAL A 346 -6.57 7.66 -2.94
C VAL A 346 -7.62 8.47 -3.68
N THR A 347 -7.51 8.51 -5.01
CA THR A 347 -8.39 9.30 -5.87
C THR A 347 -8.90 8.44 -7.03
N ASP A 348 -10.16 8.61 -7.40
CA ASP A 348 -10.76 8.00 -8.61
C ASP A 348 -10.50 6.48 -8.74
N SER A 349 -10.49 5.76 -7.62
CA SER A 349 -10.11 4.34 -7.57
C SER A 349 -11.25 3.46 -7.06
N SER A 350 -11.24 2.18 -7.45
CA SER A 350 -12.27 1.23 -7.04
C SER A 350 -11.70 -0.05 -6.44
N PHE A 351 -12.32 -0.51 -5.36
CA PHE A 351 -12.06 -1.78 -4.70
C PHE A 351 -13.38 -2.57 -4.68
N ASP A 352 -13.40 -3.74 -5.30
CA ASP A 352 -14.64 -4.50 -5.48
C ASP A 352 -14.40 -5.99 -5.20
N THR A 353 -15.31 -6.63 -4.47
CA THR A 353 -15.31 -8.08 -4.24
C THR A 353 -14.06 -8.53 -3.47
N VAL A 354 -14.16 -8.53 -2.14
CA VAL A 354 -13.10 -8.98 -1.21
C VAL A 354 -13.71 -9.86 -0.13
N VAL A 355 -13.00 -10.91 0.31
CA VAL A 355 -13.47 -11.76 1.43
C VAL A 355 -13.44 -11.02 2.77
N GLY A 356 -12.41 -10.24 3.05
CA GLY A 356 -12.29 -9.39 4.24
C GLY A 356 -12.77 -7.96 4.04
N ASP A 357 -12.13 -7.01 4.72
CA ASP A 357 -12.41 -5.58 4.60
C ASP A 357 -12.00 -5.07 3.20
N LEU A 358 -12.61 -3.99 2.71
CA LEU A 358 -12.24 -3.46 1.37
C LEU A 358 -11.06 -2.49 1.45
N ILE A 359 -11.09 -1.60 2.45
CA ILE A 359 -10.05 -0.62 2.73
C ILE A 359 -9.77 -0.60 4.23
N GLU A 360 -8.52 -0.83 4.61
CA GLU A 360 -8.06 -0.76 5.99
C GLU A 360 -7.03 0.35 6.20
N ASN A 361 -7.23 1.12 7.26
CA ASN A 361 -6.31 2.15 7.75
C ASN A 361 -5.96 1.85 9.20
N TYR A 362 -4.87 1.11 9.41
CA TYR A 362 -4.45 0.59 10.70
C TYR A 362 -3.21 1.28 11.25
N ASN A 363 -3.38 2.23 12.16
CA ASN A 363 -2.27 2.73 12.95
C ASN A 363 -2.08 1.83 14.18
N LEU A 364 -1.34 0.71 14.02
CA LEU A 364 -1.08 -0.28 15.07
C LEU A 364 0.03 0.16 16.05
N SER A 365 0.80 1.21 15.73
CA SER A 365 1.96 1.57 16.52
C SER A 365 1.61 2.18 17.88
N THR A 366 2.14 1.56 18.93
CA THR A 366 2.04 2.07 20.31
C THR A 366 2.99 3.23 20.62
N GLN A 367 3.84 3.64 19.68
CA GLN A 367 4.98 4.52 19.93
C GLN A 367 4.81 5.96 19.43
N GLY A 368 3.69 6.30 18.80
CA GLY A 368 3.38 7.68 18.40
C GLY A 368 3.51 7.95 16.90
N ALA A 369 3.16 6.96 16.09
CA ALA A 369 3.04 7.12 14.65
C ALA A 369 1.97 8.14 14.27
N ARG A 370 2.21 8.86 13.16
CA ARG A 370 1.26 9.79 12.57
C ARG A 370 0.84 9.27 11.20
N GLN A 371 -0.44 8.97 11.06
CA GLN A 371 -1.01 8.35 9.89
C GLN A 371 -2.17 9.20 9.35
N SER A 372 -2.14 9.57 8.07
CA SER A 372 -3.29 10.23 7.44
C SER A 372 -3.73 9.52 6.16
N LEU A 373 -5.03 9.24 6.04
CA LEU A 373 -5.65 8.69 4.83
C LEU A 373 -6.64 9.72 4.25
N THR A 374 -6.51 10.02 2.96
CA THR A 374 -7.49 10.83 2.21
C THR A 374 -8.07 10.02 1.07
N LEU A 375 -9.40 9.92 1.00
CA LEU A 375 -10.14 9.24 -0.07
C LEU A 375 -11.00 10.27 -0.82
N THR A 376 -10.84 10.36 -2.13
CA THR A 376 -11.64 11.25 -2.99
C THR A 376 -12.20 10.48 -4.18
N ASN A 377 -13.52 10.47 -4.35
CA ASN A 377 -14.17 9.72 -5.42
C ASN A 377 -13.75 8.23 -5.46
N VAL A 378 -13.73 7.59 -4.29
CA VAL A 378 -13.38 6.17 -4.15
C VAL A 378 -14.65 5.34 -4.08
N ARG A 379 -14.65 4.17 -4.74
CA ARG A 379 -15.72 3.18 -4.66
C ARG A 379 -15.20 1.92 -3.98
N ALA A 380 -15.78 1.52 -2.86
CA ALA A 380 -15.47 0.27 -2.18
C ALA A 380 -16.76 -0.54 -1.97
N ARG A 381 -16.91 -1.68 -2.64
CA ARG A 381 -18.14 -2.50 -2.56
C ARG A 381 -17.92 -4.01 -2.55
N HIS A 382 -18.94 -4.71 -2.07
CA HIS A 382 -19.04 -6.18 -2.11
C HIS A 382 -17.98 -6.87 -1.25
N SER A 383 -17.98 -6.56 0.05
CA SER A 383 -17.23 -7.37 1.01
C SER A 383 -18.05 -8.59 1.43
N HIS A 384 -17.42 -9.78 1.45
CA HIS A 384 -18.06 -11.04 1.80
C HIS A 384 -17.28 -11.81 2.89
N PHE A 385 -17.64 -11.59 4.15
CA PHE A 385 -17.10 -12.33 5.28
C PHE A 385 -18.20 -13.15 6.00
N PRO A 386 -18.23 -14.49 5.86
CA PRO A 386 -19.25 -15.33 6.48
C PRO A 386 -19.33 -15.20 8.02
N GLY A 387 -18.22 -14.87 8.68
CA GLY A 387 -18.13 -14.74 10.13
C GLY A 387 -18.62 -13.40 10.68
N ALA A 388 -18.92 -12.42 9.83
CA ALA A 388 -19.22 -11.05 10.24
C ALA A 388 -20.41 -10.95 11.22
N ALA A 389 -21.43 -11.81 11.02
CA ALA A 389 -22.63 -11.85 11.85
C ALA A 389 -22.36 -12.25 13.32
N LEU A 390 -21.18 -12.80 13.63
CA LEU A 390 -20.85 -13.33 14.96
C LEU A 390 -20.09 -12.33 15.85
N ASN A 391 -19.62 -11.19 15.34
CA ASN A 391 -18.79 -10.26 16.10
C ASN A 391 -19.00 -8.78 15.75
N ALA A 392 -20.19 -8.24 15.99
CA ALA A 392 -20.52 -6.84 15.63
C ALA A 392 -19.94 -5.78 16.58
N VAL A 393 -19.03 -6.13 17.50
CA VAL A 393 -18.67 -5.21 18.61
C VAL A 393 -17.64 -4.17 18.19
N ILE A 394 -16.63 -4.55 17.40
CA ILE A 394 -15.54 -3.67 16.97
C ILE A 394 -15.38 -3.75 15.45
N PRO A 395 -15.31 -2.60 14.74
CA PRO A 395 -15.11 -2.58 13.30
C PRO A 395 -13.64 -2.85 12.96
N ALA A 396 -13.21 -4.11 12.89
CA ALA A 396 -11.89 -4.46 12.36
C ALA A 396 -11.90 -5.90 11.87
N ASN A 397 -11.53 -6.14 10.61
CA ASN A 397 -11.34 -7.49 10.08
C ASN A 397 -12.65 -8.31 10.07
N LEU A 398 -13.75 -7.68 9.63
CA LEU A 398 -15.11 -8.25 9.68
C LEU A 398 -15.89 -8.14 8.35
N GLY A 399 -15.25 -7.67 7.29
CA GLY A 399 -15.89 -7.36 6.03
C GLY A 399 -16.52 -5.96 5.98
N THR A 400 -15.82 -4.97 6.51
CA THR A 400 -16.15 -3.54 6.50
C THR A 400 -15.71 -2.89 5.19
N CYS A 401 -16.45 -1.92 4.65
CA CYS A 401 -16.01 -1.24 3.42
C CYS A 401 -14.79 -0.33 3.65
N LEU A 402 -14.80 0.42 4.75
CA LEU A 402 -13.69 1.26 5.19
C LEU A 402 -13.54 1.16 6.69
N VAL A 403 -12.41 0.66 7.16
CA VAL A 403 -12.03 0.71 8.57
C VAL A 403 -10.87 1.68 8.77
N SER A 404 -10.95 2.51 9.80
CA SER A 404 -9.86 3.37 10.24
C SER A 404 -9.69 3.28 11.74
N THR A 405 -8.46 3.01 12.17
CA THR A 405 -8.16 2.78 13.57
C THR A 405 -6.97 3.61 14.03
N ASN A 406 -7.01 3.99 15.30
CA ASN A 406 -5.86 4.47 16.04
C ASN A 406 -5.63 3.56 17.23
N PHE A 407 -4.58 2.74 17.16
CA PHE A 407 -4.14 1.91 18.27
C PHE A 407 -2.96 2.55 18.99
N GLY A 408 -2.98 2.47 20.32
CA GLY A 408 -1.88 2.92 21.15
C GLY A 408 -2.14 4.26 21.84
N ARG A 409 -1.29 4.58 22.82
CA ARG A 409 -1.51 5.72 23.73
C ARG A 409 -1.07 7.07 23.17
N THR A 410 -0.28 7.08 22.09
CA THR A 410 0.37 8.30 21.58
C THR A 410 0.23 8.50 20.07
N GLY A 411 -0.42 7.57 19.36
CA GLY A 411 -0.62 7.62 17.92
C GLY A 411 -1.63 8.68 17.51
N ARG A 412 -1.48 9.19 16.29
CA ARG A 412 -2.43 10.09 15.65
C ARG A 412 -2.87 9.51 14.31
N THR A 413 -4.18 9.45 14.12
CA THR A 413 -4.80 9.01 12.87
C THR A 413 -5.80 10.06 12.39
N ASP A 414 -5.60 10.52 11.16
CA ASP A 414 -6.49 11.47 10.48
C ASP A 414 -7.13 10.79 9.25
N LEU A 415 -8.45 10.88 9.11
CA LEU A 415 -9.19 10.35 7.97
C LEU A 415 -9.98 11.46 7.26
N THR A 416 -9.82 11.58 5.94
CA THR A 416 -10.65 12.46 5.11
C THR A 416 -11.31 11.65 4.01
N VAL A 417 -12.62 11.78 3.84
CA VAL A 417 -13.39 11.08 2.80
C VAL A 417 -14.30 12.07 2.11
N THR A 418 -14.17 12.19 0.78
CA THR A 418 -15.01 13.09 -0.02
C THR A 418 -15.52 12.38 -1.27
N GLY A 419 -16.80 12.59 -1.62
CA GLY A 419 -17.33 12.16 -2.92
C GLY A 419 -17.34 10.64 -3.12
N SER A 420 -17.26 9.84 -2.06
CA SER A 420 -16.98 8.39 -2.14
C SER A 420 -18.24 7.54 -1.98
N THR A 421 -18.15 6.26 -2.35
CA THR A 421 -19.27 5.30 -2.26
C THR A 421 -18.81 4.00 -1.59
N PHE A 422 -19.53 3.60 -0.55
CA PHE A 422 -19.29 2.40 0.23
C PHE A 422 -20.57 1.56 0.26
N GLY A 423 -20.49 0.26 0.03
CA GLY A 423 -21.70 -0.55 0.12
C GLY A 423 -21.58 -2.04 -0.15
N ASP A 424 -22.66 -2.75 0.13
CA ASP A 424 -22.73 -4.22 0.06
C ASP A 424 -21.64 -4.90 0.90
N CYS A 425 -21.49 -4.48 2.15
CA CYS A 425 -20.44 -4.95 3.05
C CYS A 425 -20.98 -5.87 4.15
N SER A 426 -20.19 -6.88 4.50
CA SER A 426 -20.56 -7.93 5.46
C SER A 426 -20.59 -7.46 6.92
N ALA A 427 -19.93 -6.35 7.21
CA ALA A 427 -20.03 -5.64 8.48
C ALA A 427 -20.44 -4.18 8.24
N ASP A 428 -19.53 -3.25 8.51
CA ASP A 428 -19.81 -1.82 8.51
C ASP A 428 -19.58 -1.18 7.14
N GLY A 429 -20.25 -0.06 6.90
CA GLY A 429 -19.92 0.82 5.80
C GLY A 429 -18.61 1.56 6.07
N ILE A 430 -18.63 2.36 7.13
CA ILE A 430 -17.45 3.04 7.66
C ILE A 430 -17.32 2.74 9.15
N GLY A 431 -16.21 2.12 9.53
CA GLY A 431 -15.84 1.80 10.90
C GLY A 431 -14.67 2.63 11.40
N LEU A 432 -14.84 3.32 12.52
CA LEU A 432 -13.85 4.18 13.15
C LEU A 432 -13.58 3.69 14.58
N LEU A 433 -12.33 3.34 14.88
CA LEU A 433 -11.94 2.79 16.18
C LEU A 433 -10.78 3.58 16.80
N ALA A 434 -11.04 4.25 17.92
CA ALA A 434 -9.99 4.71 18.83
C ALA A 434 -9.82 3.66 19.92
N PHE A 435 -8.74 2.87 19.86
CA PHE A 435 -8.45 1.87 20.88
C PHE A 435 -7.14 2.20 21.57
N THR A 436 -7.25 2.51 22.85
CA THR A 436 -6.10 2.87 23.66
C THR A 436 -5.89 1.84 24.77
N PRO A 437 -4.78 1.06 24.72
CA PRO A 437 -4.49 0.08 25.75
C PRO A 437 -4.22 0.76 27.11
N LEU A 438 -4.41 0.03 28.21
CA LEU A 438 -4.16 0.55 29.55
C LEU A 438 -2.69 0.96 29.73
N GLY A 439 -2.44 2.07 30.43
CA GLY A 439 -1.09 2.53 30.74
C GLY A 439 -1.08 3.64 31.81
N PRO A 440 0.07 3.87 32.46
CA PRO A 440 0.17 4.79 33.60
C PRO A 440 0.15 6.27 33.21
N GLU A 441 0.68 6.61 32.04
CA GLU A 441 0.75 7.99 31.53
C GLU A 441 -0.55 8.38 30.82
N PRO A 442 -1.03 9.63 30.91
CA PRO A 442 -2.16 10.11 30.14
C PRO A 442 -2.00 9.80 28.64
N ALA A 443 -3.08 9.32 28.01
CA ALA A 443 -3.07 9.10 26.57
C ALA A 443 -3.02 10.45 25.84
N THR A 444 -2.18 10.53 24.79
CA THR A 444 -2.15 11.63 23.81
C THR A 444 -2.69 11.16 22.45
N ALA A 445 -3.41 10.03 22.42
CA ALA A 445 -3.95 9.44 21.21
C ALA A 445 -5.01 10.35 20.57
N GLU A 446 -4.93 10.50 19.25
CA GLU A 446 -5.86 11.31 18.46
C GLU A 446 -6.45 10.48 17.32
N LEU A 447 -7.79 10.46 17.24
CA LEU A 447 -8.51 10.02 16.05
C LEU A 447 -9.35 11.19 15.54
N THR A 448 -9.05 11.64 14.32
CA THR A 448 -9.84 12.66 13.64
C THR A 448 -10.41 12.18 12.32
N PHE A 449 -11.60 12.65 11.97
CA PHE A 449 -12.22 12.33 10.69
C PHE A 449 -13.05 13.48 10.11
N ASP A 450 -13.06 13.61 8.79
CA ASP A 450 -13.98 14.47 8.04
C ASP A 450 -14.54 13.71 6.84
N ILE A 451 -15.86 13.50 6.83
CA ILE A 451 -16.55 12.72 5.80
C ILE A 451 -17.60 13.61 5.13
N SER A 452 -17.49 13.78 3.82
CA SER A 452 -18.41 14.62 3.07
C SER A 452 -18.80 14.06 1.71
N ASP A 453 -19.97 14.46 1.22
CA ASP A 453 -20.45 14.13 -0.13
C ASP A 453 -20.39 12.62 -0.45
N THR A 454 -20.59 11.79 0.56
CA THR A 454 -20.36 10.34 0.49
C THR A 454 -21.69 9.59 0.49
N THR A 455 -21.72 8.37 -0.04
CA THR A 455 -22.85 7.46 0.08
C THR A 455 -22.40 6.15 0.72
N VAL A 456 -23.13 5.72 1.75
CA VAL A 456 -23.00 4.42 2.40
C VAL A 456 -24.33 3.70 2.28
N ASP A 457 -24.33 2.55 1.62
CA ASP A 457 -25.55 1.84 1.27
C ASP A 457 -25.39 0.31 1.33
N GLY A 458 -26.32 -0.39 1.98
CA GLY A 458 -26.36 -1.86 2.00
C GLY A 458 -25.28 -2.48 2.88
N THR A 459 -25.36 -2.28 4.20
CA THR A 459 -24.39 -2.83 5.15
C THR A 459 -25.05 -3.82 6.11
N ALA A 460 -24.36 -4.91 6.45
CA ALA A 460 -24.96 -5.95 7.30
C ALA A 460 -24.84 -5.66 8.81
N ALA A 461 -23.98 -4.75 9.24
CA ALA A 461 -23.93 -4.22 10.60
C ALA A 461 -24.37 -2.75 10.63
N HIS A 462 -23.45 -1.80 10.53
CA HIS A 462 -23.73 -0.37 10.62
C HIS A 462 -23.39 0.39 9.33
N ALA A 463 -24.07 1.51 9.06
CA ALA A 463 -23.59 2.40 7.99
C ALA A 463 -22.38 3.20 8.49
N LEU A 464 -22.47 3.77 9.70
CA LEU A 464 -21.36 4.43 10.38
C LEU A 464 -21.22 3.87 11.82
N ASN A 465 -20.02 3.38 12.15
CA ASN A 465 -19.68 2.82 13.46
C ASN A 465 -18.49 3.59 14.05
N ILE A 466 -18.67 4.25 15.19
CA ILE A 466 -17.63 5.01 15.89
C ILE A 466 -17.47 4.45 17.29
N VAL A 467 -16.32 3.86 17.59
CA VAL A 467 -16.06 3.24 18.88
C VAL A 467 -14.79 3.82 19.51
N ASN A 468 -14.92 4.27 20.75
CA ASN A 468 -13.78 4.53 21.64
C ASN A 468 -13.66 3.40 22.67
N VAL A 469 -12.45 2.93 22.90
CA VAL A 469 -12.11 1.96 23.95
C VAL A 469 -10.89 2.48 24.70
N GLY A 470 -11.07 2.81 26.00
CA GLY A 470 -9.98 3.31 26.84
C GLY A 470 -9.76 4.82 26.75
N ASP A 471 -8.62 5.29 27.26
CA ASP A 471 -8.31 6.72 27.33
C ASP A 471 -7.93 7.29 25.97
N THR A 472 -8.51 8.41 25.54
CA THR A 472 -8.16 9.04 24.26
C THR A 472 -8.05 10.55 24.46
N ALA A 473 -7.02 11.20 23.94
CA ALA A 473 -6.91 12.66 24.11
C ALA A 473 -7.95 13.38 23.26
N THR A 474 -8.07 13.00 21.99
CA THR A 474 -8.97 13.63 21.03
C THR A 474 -9.72 12.58 20.23
N LEU A 475 -11.05 12.64 20.28
CA LEU A 475 -11.95 11.99 19.33
C LEU A 475 -12.80 13.09 18.69
N ARG A 476 -12.51 13.42 17.43
CA ARG A 476 -13.14 14.57 16.76
C ARG A 476 -13.48 14.25 15.32
N GLY A 477 -14.72 14.50 14.90
CA GLY A 477 -14.98 14.46 13.46
C GLY A 477 -16.33 14.95 13.01
N SER A 478 -16.42 15.20 11.70
CA SER A 478 -17.58 15.77 11.03
C SER A 478 -18.14 14.87 9.93
N LEU A 479 -19.46 14.94 9.75
CA LEU A 479 -20.17 14.32 8.63
C LEU A 479 -21.05 15.37 7.93
N ALA A 480 -20.93 15.50 6.61
CA ALA A 480 -21.68 16.47 5.83
C ALA A 480 -22.17 15.92 4.48
N ARG A 481 -23.36 16.34 4.03
CA ARG A 481 -23.91 16.02 2.69
C ARG A 481 -23.89 14.53 2.32
N THR A 482 -23.89 13.64 3.31
CA THR A 482 -23.67 12.21 3.15
C THR A 482 -24.98 11.44 3.25
N THR A 483 -25.12 10.37 2.47
CA THR A 483 -26.26 9.44 2.53
C THR A 483 -25.86 8.18 3.30
N LEU A 484 -26.62 7.83 4.33
CA LEU A 484 -26.51 6.57 5.07
C LEU A 484 -27.83 5.81 4.95
N ALA A 485 -27.81 4.65 4.30
CA ALA A 485 -29.01 3.88 4.00
C ALA A 485 -28.77 2.36 4.09
N ASN A 486 -29.88 1.62 4.26
CA ASN A 486 -29.93 0.16 4.15
C ASN A 486 -28.90 -0.60 5.02
N ALA A 487 -28.59 -0.09 6.22
CA ALA A 487 -27.90 -0.88 7.24
C ALA A 487 -28.87 -1.87 7.90
N ARG A 488 -28.39 -3.04 8.34
CA ARG A 488 -29.25 -4.06 8.99
C ARG A 488 -29.31 -3.98 10.51
N GLN A 489 -28.28 -3.46 11.19
CA GLN A 489 -28.28 -3.35 12.66
C GLN A 489 -28.54 -1.93 13.13
N SER A 490 -27.74 -0.95 12.71
CA SER A 490 -27.98 0.47 13.05
C SER A 490 -27.41 1.39 11.97
N ILE A 491 -28.06 2.51 11.69
CA ILE A 491 -27.54 3.46 10.70
C ILE A 491 -26.33 4.20 11.26
N VAL A 492 -26.37 4.55 12.55
CA VAL A 492 -25.28 5.20 13.26
C VAL A 492 -25.13 4.53 14.62
N HIS A 493 -23.96 3.95 14.86
CA HIS A 493 -23.55 3.45 16.17
C HIS A 493 -22.36 4.26 16.67
N VAL A 494 -22.51 4.85 17.86
CA VAL A 494 -21.46 5.60 18.55
C VAL A 494 -21.35 5.08 19.98
N ALA A 495 -20.16 4.62 20.37
CA ALA A 495 -19.96 4.07 21.70
C ALA A 495 -18.63 4.50 22.33
N ASN A 496 -18.68 4.88 23.61
CA ASN A 496 -17.51 4.94 24.47
C ASN A 496 -17.51 3.78 25.47
N ARG A 497 -16.57 2.85 25.31
CA ARG A 497 -16.41 1.65 26.13
C ARG A 497 -15.29 1.84 27.16
N GLY A 498 -15.55 2.72 28.11
CA GLY A 498 -14.65 3.01 29.24
C GLY A 498 -13.48 3.94 28.88
N GLY A 499 -12.72 4.29 29.91
CA GLY A 499 -11.66 5.31 29.82
C GLY A 499 -12.19 6.74 29.74
N THR A 500 -11.26 7.69 29.71
CA THR A 500 -11.56 9.13 29.63
C THR A 500 -11.23 9.68 28.25
N ILE A 501 -12.11 10.52 27.71
CA ILE A 501 -11.80 11.28 26.50
C ILE A 501 -11.53 12.73 26.89
N GLY A 502 -10.32 13.22 26.60
CA GLY A 502 -9.93 14.59 26.92
C GLY A 502 -10.82 15.62 26.19
N THR A 503 -10.92 15.48 24.87
CA THR A 503 -11.81 16.26 24.01
C THR A 503 -12.60 15.33 23.09
N ALA A 504 -13.92 15.31 23.23
CA ALA A 504 -14.84 14.60 22.36
C ALA A 504 -15.74 15.60 21.61
N ALA A 505 -15.74 15.54 20.28
CA ALA A 505 -16.66 16.32 19.45
C ALA A 505 -17.04 15.53 18.20
N ILE A 506 -18.26 15.00 18.18
CA ILE A 506 -18.81 14.26 17.03
C ILE A 506 -19.93 15.12 16.44
N ASP A 507 -19.67 15.70 15.27
CA ASP A 507 -20.57 16.60 14.56
C ASP A 507 -21.08 15.95 13.27
N LEU A 508 -22.14 15.16 13.41
CA LEU A 508 -22.87 14.56 12.30
C LEU A 508 -23.83 15.55 11.63
N GLY A 509 -23.70 16.85 11.88
CA GLY A 509 -24.45 17.92 11.22
C GLY A 509 -24.85 19.04 12.16
N GLY A 510 -24.70 20.29 11.71
CA GLY A 510 -25.18 21.51 12.37
C GLY A 510 -24.52 21.85 13.71
N GLY A 511 -23.47 21.13 14.09
CA GLY A 511 -22.90 21.14 15.41
C GLY A 511 -21.68 22.07 15.60
N PRO A 512 -20.93 21.84 16.69
CA PRO A 512 -19.86 22.75 17.14
C PRO A 512 -18.60 22.70 16.27
N LEU A 513 -18.49 21.74 15.34
CA LEU A 513 -17.37 21.69 14.40
C LEU A 513 -17.68 22.43 13.10
N GLY A 514 -18.91 22.95 12.95
CA GLY A 514 -19.33 23.71 11.79
C GLY A 514 -19.77 22.82 10.62
N SER A 515 -20.08 21.54 10.85
CA SER A 515 -20.67 20.72 9.80
C SER A 515 -21.99 21.35 9.34
N PRO A 516 -22.24 21.50 8.02
CA PRO A 516 -23.53 21.98 7.54
C PRO A 516 -24.67 20.98 7.80
N GLY A 517 -24.35 19.73 8.16
CA GLY A 517 -25.30 18.63 8.13
C GLY A 517 -25.66 18.31 6.69
N LEU A 518 -26.95 18.42 6.35
CA LEU A 518 -27.50 18.03 5.06
C LEU A 518 -27.25 16.53 4.78
N ASN A 519 -27.16 15.72 5.83
CA ASN A 519 -27.04 14.28 5.69
C ASN A 519 -28.41 13.66 5.49
N CYS A 520 -28.45 12.66 4.63
CA CYS A 520 -29.60 11.81 4.45
C CYS A 520 -29.45 10.55 5.30
N VAL A 521 -30.25 10.42 6.35
CA VAL A 521 -30.15 9.32 7.29
C VAL A 521 -31.47 8.54 7.27
N SER A 522 -31.51 7.45 6.50
CA SER A 522 -32.71 6.64 6.38
C SER A 522 -32.82 5.68 7.56
N THR A 523 -33.70 5.97 8.51
CA THR A 523 -33.91 5.15 9.72
C THR A 523 -35.02 4.10 9.56
N VAL A 524 -35.46 3.82 8.32
CA VAL A 524 -36.58 2.91 8.07
C VAL A 524 -36.19 1.49 8.54
N GLY A 525 -36.75 1.08 9.67
CA GLY A 525 -36.62 -0.28 10.21
C GLY A 525 -35.37 -0.56 11.07
N VAL A 526 -34.51 0.43 11.32
CA VAL A 526 -33.27 0.24 12.11
C VAL A 526 -32.96 1.40 13.07
N PRO A 527 -32.41 1.12 14.27
CA PRO A 527 -32.11 2.12 15.29
C PRO A 527 -30.94 3.04 14.94
N ILE A 528 -30.78 4.06 15.77
CA ILE A 528 -29.55 4.82 16.00
C ILE A 528 -29.14 4.56 17.44
N GLU A 529 -27.85 4.31 17.67
CA GLU A 529 -27.32 3.92 18.96
C GLU A 529 -26.20 4.87 19.37
N VAL A 530 -26.37 5.52 20.52
CA VAL A 530 -25.38 6.45 21.08
C VAL A 530 -25.18 6.12 22.54
N ILE A 531 -23.95 5.78 22.92
CA ILE A 531 -23.59 5.27 24.24
C ILE A 531 -22.38 6.07 24.75
N GLY A 532 -22.61 6.89 25.77
CA GLY A 532 -21.52 7.54 26.52
C GLY A 532 -20.78 8.67 25.80
N LEU A 533 -21.29 9.16 24.65
CA LEU A 533 -20.74 10.30 23.92
C LEU A 533 -21.84 11.25 23.45
N PRO A 534 -21.70 12.58 23.61
CA PRO A 534 -22.59 13.54 22.99
C PRO A 534 -22.33 13.59 21.47
N VAL A 535 -23.40 13.57 20.69
CA VAL A 535 -23.37 13.64 19.23
C VAL A 535 -24.27 14.77 18.77
N ALA A 536 -23.71 15.74 18.04
CA ALA A 536 -24.49 16.75 17.34
C ALA A 536 -24.89 16.21 15.97
N ALA A 537 -26.18 16.27 15.63
CA ALA A 537 -26.70 15.77 14.35
C ALA A 537 -27.89 16.62 13.88
N GLN A 538 -27.82 17.93 14.10
CA GLN A 538 -28.82 18.86 13.63
C GLN A 538 -28.80 18.97 12.10
N ARG A 539 -29.88 19.51 11.52
CA ARG A 539 -29.97 19.82 10.08
C ARG A 539 -29.74 18.60 9.17
N ASN A 540 -30.26 17.46 9.57
CA ASN A 540 -30.27 16.23 8.77
C ASN A 540 -31.70 15.83 8.38
N TRP A 541 -31.82 15.06 7.30
CA TRP A 541 -33.06 14.40 6.92
C TRP A 541 -33.12 13.02 7.59
N TRP A 542 -34.09 12.82 8.48
CA TRP A 542 -34.24 11.58 9.28
C TRP A 542 -35.38 10.67 8.82
N GLY A 543 -36.09 11.05 7.75
CA GLY A 543 -37.35 10.41 7.33
C GLY A 543 -38.58 10.85 8.15
N ARG A 544 -38.40 11.65 9.22
CA ARG A 544 -39.48 12.22 10.04
C ARG A 544 -39.13 13.65 10.51
N PRO A 545 -40.12 14.57 10.60
CA PRO A 545 -39.88 15.98 10.95
C PRO A 545 -39.26 16.22 12.33
N GLU A 546 -39.58 15.37 13.30
CA GLU A 546 -39.13 15.51 14.69
C GLU A 546 -37.71 14.97 14.93
N GLY A 547 -37.14 14.23 13.97
CA GLY A 547 -35.88 13.52 14.14
C GLY A 547 -35.97 12.36 15.17
N PRO A 548 -34.88 11.61 15.37
CA PRO A 548 -34.79 10.59 16.40
C PRO A 548 -34.72 11.16 17.82
N ASN A 549 -35.47 10.56 18.74
CA ASN A 549 -35.35 10.80 20.18
C ASN A 549 -34.43 9.75 20.81
N VAL A 550 -33.11 10.00 20.79
CA VAL A 550 -32.08 9.12 21.33
C VAL A 550 -31.26 9.90 22.35
N ALA A 551 -31.04 9.33 23.54
CA ALA A 551 -30.24 9.99 24.57
C ALA A 551 -28.81 10.21 24.08
N GLY A 552 -28.27 11.42 24.30
CA GLY A 552 -26.93 11.79 23.84
C GLY A 552 -26.85 12.25 22.37
N LEU A 553 -27.94 12.16 21.61
CA LEU A 553 -28.04 12.65 20.24
C LEU A 553 -28.84 13.97 20.19
N ASP A 554 -28.23 15.05 19.73
CA ASP A 554 -28.94 16.28 19.41
C ASP A 554 -29.36 16.29 17.93
N ALA A 555 -30.59 15.84 17.68
CA ALA A 555 -31.24 15.86 16.38
C ALA A 555 -32.18 17.07 16.17
N THR A 556 -32.03 18.12 16.98
CA THR A 556 -32.87 19.32 16.84
C THR A 556 -32.70 19.98 15.48
N ASN A 557 -33.69 20.77 15.05
CA ASN A 557 -33.70 21.40 13.74
C ASN A 557 -33.54 20.37 12.60
N ALA A 558 -34.16 19.20 12.75
CA ALA A 558 -34.31 18.21 11.69
C ALA A 558 -34.95 18.87 10.44
N LEU A 559 -34.48 18.48 9.27
CA LEU A 559 -34.98 19.02 8.01
C LEU A 559 -36.33 18.38 7.70
N SER A 560 -37.40 19.20 7.77
CA SER A 560 -38.79 18.75 7.75
C SER A 560 -39.43 18.75 6.35
N THR A 561 -38.83 19.42 5.37
CA THR A 561 -39.45 19.69 4.08
C THR A 561 -38.99 18.71 3.00
N SER A 562 -39.65 17.54 2.96
CA SER A 562 -39.44 16.46 1.98
C SER A 562 -38.07 15.79 2.06
N PRO A 563 -37.95 14.45 1.90
CA PRO A 563 -36.65 13.83 1.70
C PRO A 563 -35.96 14.53 0.51
N ARG A 564 -34.66 14.86 0.64
CA ARG A 564 -33.82 15.25 -0.51
C ARG A 564 -34.13 14.27 -1.65
N PRO A 565 -34.36 14.68 -2.90
CA PRO A 565 -34.48 13.73 -4.01
C PRO A 565 -33.25 12.80 -4.00
N GLY A 566 -33.45 11.50 -3.81
CA GLY A 566 -32.37 10.52 -3.62
C GLY A 566 -32.07 10.11 -2.16
N CYS A 567 -32.72 10.72 -1.17
CA CYS A 567 -32.88 10.13 0.14
C CYS A 567 -33.84 8.95 0.01
N GLY A 568 -33.31 7.72 0.11
CA GLY A 568 -34.06 6.48 -0.12
C GLY A 568 -35.49 6.51 0.44
N ALA A 569 -36.44 6.15 -0.43
CA ALA A 569 -37.78 5.73 -0.07
C ALA A 569 -37.83 4.20 -0.13
#